data_AF-A0A3B8XGZ4-F1
#
_entry.id   AF-A0A3B8XGZ4-F1
#
_cell.length_a   1.000
_cell.length_b   1.000
_cell.length_c   1.000
_cell.angle_alpha   90.00
_cell.angle_beta   90.00
_cell.angle_gamma   90.00
#
_symmetry.space_group_name_H-M   'P 1'
#
loop_
_entity.id
_entity.type
_entity.pdbx_description
1 polymer ?
#
loop_
_entity_poly.entity_id
_entity_poly.type
_entity_poly.pdbx_seq_one_letter_code
_entity_poly.pdbx_strand_id
1 'polypeptide(L)'
;MNRDLRAAYDAEMSIAKSLYRERDYDRCFMHLERAHILGQRNYIPHVINHWWMLKAGWRKSDAREVLGQIVRIVGSAGSLVGAVPLGNTGRANVSAIKPMPIPADLARYFDRIR
;
A
#
# COMPACT_ATOMS: atom_id res chain seq x y z
N MET A 1 4.57 2.50 -13.99
CA MET A 1 3.64 3.51 -13.43
C MET A 1 3.63 4.74 -14.32
N ASN A 2 2.46 5.27 -14.70
CA ASN A 2 2.38 6.57 -15.40
C ASN A 2 2.69 7.73 -14.43
N ARG A 3 2.88 8.95 -14.96
CA ARG A 3 3.30 10.12 -14.16
C ARG A 3 2.27 10.53 -13.11
N ASP A 4 0.98 10.55 -13.47
CA ASP A 4 -0.10 10.98 -12.57
C ASP A 4 -0.27 10.00 -11.39
N LEU A 5 -0.28 8.71 -11.67
CA LEU A 5 -0.33 7.64 -10.66
C LEU A 5 0.91 7.67 -9.77
N ARG A 6 2.09 7.98 -10.35
CA ARG A 6 3.33 8.13 -9.59
C ARG A 6 3.26 9.31 -8.62
N ALA A 7 2.80 10.47 -9.08
CA ALA A 7 2.67 11.66 -8.25
C ALA A 7 1.68 11.43 -7.10
N ALA A 8 0.55 10.77 -7.37
CA ALA A 8 -0.42 10.41 -6.33
C ALA A 8 0.18 9.45 -5.29
N TYR A 9 0.88 8.40 -5.74
CA TYR A 9 1.57 7.48 -4.84
C TYR A 9 2.60 8.20 -3.97
N ASP A 10 3.45 9.04 -4.57
CA ASP A 10 4.49 9.77 -3.84
C ASP A 10 3.89 10.75 -2.82
N ALA A 11 2.74 11.37 -3.13
CA ALA A 11 2.02 12.25 -2.21
C ALA A 11 1.50 11.50 -0.98
N GLU A 12 0.80 10.37 -1.18
CA GLU A 12 0.32 9.52 -0.08
C GLU A 12 1.47 8.97 0.77
N MET A 13 2.57 8.54 0.13
CA MET A 13 3.77 8.09 0.84
C MET A 13 4.45 9.22 1.64
N SER A 14 4.44 10.45 1.13
CA SER A 14 5.01 11.61 1.84
C SER A 14 4.23 11.90 3.12
N ILE A 15 2.89 11.94 3.02
CA ILE A 15 2.00 12.17 4.16
C ILE A 15 2.14 11.03 5.18
N ALA A 16 2.12 9.78 4.73
CA ALA A 16 2.32 8.61 5.59
C ALA A 16 3.64 8.68 6.38
N LYS A 17 4.73 9.09 5.73
CA LYS A 17 6.04 9.24 6.38
C LYS A 17 6.08 10.39 7.39
N SER A 18 5.36 11.49 7.14
CA SER A 18 5.22 12.58 8.13
C SER A 18 4.49 12.10 9.38
N LEU A 19 3.32 11.49 9.20
CA LEU A 19 2.49 10.96 10.29
C LEU A 19 3.24 9.87 11.09
N TYR A 20 4.04 9.04 10.42
CA TYR A 20 4.91 8.09 11.09
C TYR A 20 5.92 8.78 12.05
N ARG A 21 6.51 9.91 11.65
CA ARG A 21 7.44 10.69 12.48
C ARG A 21 6.71 11.36 13.65
N GLU A 22 5.49 11.82 13.41
CA GLU A 22 4.58 12.41 14.41
C GLU A 22 3.97 11.36 15.36
N ARG A 23 4.20 10.07 15.11
CA ARG A 23 3.64 8.92 15.85
C ARG A 23 2.11 8.78 15.74
N ASP A 24 1.49 9.45 14.77
CA ASP A 24 0.09 9.27 14.40
C ASP A 24 -0.03 8.06 13.46
N TYR A 25 0.08 6.86 14.05
CA TYR A 25 0.17 5.64 13.27
C TYR A 25 -1.15 5.22 12.62
N ASP A 26 -2.29 5.62 13.19
CA ASP A 26 -3.60 5.30 12.61
C ASP A 26 -3.79 6.06 11.29
N ARG A 27 -3.53 7.37 11.28
CA ARG A 27 -3.57 8.13 10.03
C ARG A 27 -2.43 7.74 9.10
N CYS A 28 -1.25 7.38 9.63
CA CYS A 28 -0.17 6.81 8.82
C CYS A 28 -0.65 5.61 8.01
N PHE A 29 -1.34 4.65 8.66
CA PHE A 29 -1.89 3.48 7.96
C PHE A 29 -2.91 3.86 6.90
N MET A 30 -3.81 4.81 7.17
CA MET A 30 -4.77 5.28 6.15
C MET A 30 -4.07 5.71 4.85
N HIS A 31 -2.98 6.47 4.97
CA HIS A 31 -2.20 6.91 3.80
C HIS A 31 -1.35 5.79 3.19
N LEU A 32 -0.84 4.85 3.98
CA LEU A 32 -0.14 3.66 3.46
C LEU A 32 -1.08 2.72 2.69
N GLU A 33 -2.34 2.58 3.10
CA GLU A 33 -3.34 1.76 2.39
C GLU A 33 -3.66 2.37 1.01
N ARG A 34 -3.78 3.69 0.95
CA ARG A 34 -4.01 4.43 -0.29
C ARG A 34 -2.79 4.34 -1.23
N ALA A 35 -1.59 4.57 -0.69
CA ALA A 35 -0.35 4.37 -1.44
C ALA A 35 -0.20 2.92 -1.92
N HIS A 36 -0.59 1.93 -1.13
CA HIS A 36 -0.59 0.53 -1.55
C HIS A 36 -1.44 0.31 -2.80
N ILE A 37 -2.69 0.81 -2.80
CA ILE A 37 -3.61 0.69 -3.93
C ILE A 37 -3.01 1.33 -5.19
N LEU A 38 -2.45 2.54 -5.08
CA LEU A 38 -1.83 3.26 -6.19
C LEU A 38 -0.57 2.55 -6.73
N GLY A 39 0.23 1.99 -5.83
CA GLY A 39 1.48 1.30 -6.14
C GLY A 39 1.32 -0.16 -6.53
N GLN A 40 0.13 -0.76 -6.37
CA GLN A 40 -0.06 -2.21 -6.30
C GLN A 40 0.47 -2.98 -7.51
N ARG A 41 0.30 -2.44 -8.72
CA ARG A 41 0.76 -3.03 -9.99
C ARG A 41 2.21 -2.70 -10.34
N ASN A 42 2.95 -2.07 -9.44
CA ASN A 42 4.35 -1.68 -9.65
C ASN A 42 5.19 -2.27 -8.53
N TYR A 43 6.03 -3.25 -8.87
CA TYR A 43 6.77 -4.06 -7.88
C TYR A 43 7.56 -3.22 -6.86
N ILE A 44 8.38 -2.26 -7.30
CA ILE A 44 9.19 -1.44 -6.39
C ILE A 44 8.31 -0.61 -5.44
N PRO A 45 7.34 0.22 -5.91
CA PRO A 45 6.37 0.88 -5.04
C PRO A 45 5.65 -0.07 -4.08
N HIS A 46 5.22 -1.23 -4.55
CA HIS A 46 4.48 -2.19 -3.76
C HIS A 46 5.31 -2.76 -2.59
N VAL A 47 6.56 -3.18 -2.84
CA VAL A 47 7.49 -3.65 -1.80
C VAL A 47 7.83 -2.53 -0.81
N ILE A 48 8.10 -1.32 -1.30
CA ILE A 48 8.37 -0.16 -0.43
C ILE A 48 7.18 0.10 0.49
N ASN A 49 5.96 -0.02 -0.01
CA ASN A 49 4.77 0.21 0.78
C ASN A 49 4.62 -0.83 1.91
N HIS A 50 4.80 -2.11 1.59
CA HIS A 50 4.79 -3.18 2.60
C HIS A 50 5.87 -3.01 3.66
N TRP A 51 7.07 -2.54 3.27
CA TRP A 51 8.12 -2.19 4.21
C TRP A 51 7.69 -1.07 5.19
N TRP A 52 7.01 -0.04 4.70
CA TRP A 52 6.51 1.03 5.57
C TRP A 52 5.35 0.59 6.46
N MET A 53 4.45 -0.27 5.96
CA MET A 53 3.42 -0.90 6.79
C MET A 53 4.03 -1.76 7.90
N LEU A 54 5.09 -2.51 7.60
CA LEU A 54 5.84 -3.28 8.60
C LEU A 54 6.41 -2.36 9.68
N LYS A 55 7.07 -1.26 9.28
CA LYS A 55 7.61 -0.28 10.22
C LYS A 55 6.53 0.34 11.10
N ALA A 56 5.36 0.66 10.55
CA ALA A 56 4.23 1.22 11.29
C ALA A 56 3.62 0.19 12.26
N GLY A 57 3.45 -1.06 11.81
CA GLY A 57 2.99 -2.18 12.65
C GLY A 57 3.93 -2.43 13.83
N TRP A 58 5.24 -2.42 13.58
CA TRP A 58 6.25 -2.55 14.63
C TRP A 58 6.12 -1.44 15.69
N ARG A 59 5.91 -0.18 15.27
CA ARG A 59 5.74 0.95 16.20
C ARG A 59 4.44 0.89 17.00
N LYS A 60 3.38 0.30 16.44
CA LYS A 60 2.11 0.05 17.15
C LYS A 60 2.13 -1.23 17.99
N SER A 61 3.25 -1.96 18.04
CA SER A 61 3.33 -3.29 18.66
C SER A 61 2.30 -4.29 18.11
N ASP A 62 1.92 -4.14 16.83
CA ASP A 62 0.97 -5.00 16.15
C ASP A 62 1.71 -6.18 15.50
N ALA A 63 1.87 -7.26 16.27
CA ALA A 63 2.60 -8.46 15.82
C ALA A 63 1.93 -9.12 14.60
N ARG A 64 0.59 -9.08 14.50
CA ARG A 64 -0.15 -9.61 13.36
C ARG A 64 0.21 -8.85 12.09
N GLU A 65 0.25 -7.52 12.17
CA GLU A 65 0.66 -6.68 11.05
C GLU A 65 2.11 -6.95 10.65
N VAL A 66 3.03 -6.99 11.61
CA VAL A 66 4.45 -7.25 11.33
C VAL A 66 4.65 -8.58 10.58
N LEU A 67 4.08 -9.68 11.10
CA LEU A 67 4.20 -11.00 10.46
C LEU A 67 3.52 -11.02 9.08
N GLY A 68 2.34 -10.42 8.96
CA GLY A 68 1.63 -10.32 7.69
C GLY A 68 2.46 -9.58 6.64
N GLN A 69 3.07 -8.45 7.00
CA GLN A 69 3.88 -7.67 6.06
C GLN A 69 5.17 -8.40 5.63
N ILE A 70 5.80 -9.19 6.51
CA ILE A 70 6.95 -10.05 6.13
C ILE A 70 6.51 -11.03 5.03
N VAL A 71 5.39 -11.73 5.23
CA VAL A 71 4.85 -12.66 4.23
C VAL A 71 4.52 -11.95 2.92
N ARG A 72 3.93 -10.75 2.99
CA ARG A 72 3.60 -9.95 1.80
C ARG A 72 4.83 -9.47 1.03
N ILE A 73 5.91 -9.09 1.71
CA ILE A 73 7.16 -8.72 1.05
C ILE A 73 7.72 -9.91 0.28
N VAL A 74 7.76 -11.10 0.89
CA VAL A 74 8.22 -12.33 0.20
C VAL A 74 7.27 -12.71 -0.96
N GLY A 75 5.96 -12.58 -0.77
CA GLY A 75 4.93 -12.89 -1.77
C GLY A 75 4.68 -11.81 -2.83
N SER A 76 5.37 -10.67 -2.76
CA SER A 76 5.15 -9.50 -3.62
C SER A 76 5.49 -9.72 -5.10
N ALA A 77 6.15 -10.83 -5.44
CA ALA A 77 6.53 -11.21 -6.80
C ALA A 77 5.34 -11.23 -7.78
N GLY A 78 4.11 -11.48 -7.31
CA GLY A 78 2.90 -11.38 -8.15
C GLY A 78 2.68 -9.99 -8.78
N SER A 79 3.28 -8.93 -8.22
CA SER A 79 3.25 -7.58 -8.79
C SER A 79 4.10 -7.42 -10.05
N LEU A 80 5.06 -8.32 -10.29
CA LEU A 80 5.90 -8.29 -11.50
C LEU A 80 5.10 -8.63 -12.76
N VAL A 81 4.07 -9.47 -12.62
CA VAL A 81 3.20 -9.92 -13.72
C VAL A 81 1.85 -9.18 -13.74
N GLY A 82 1.67 -8.16 -12.90
CA GLY A 82 0.44 -7.35 -12.83
C GLY A 82 -0.79 -8.07 -12.26
N ALA A 83 -0.64 -9.32 -11.82
CA ALA A 83 -1.69 -10.17 -11.27
C ALA A 83 -1.92 -9.89 -9.78
N VAL A 84 -2.36 -8.67 -9.47
CA VAL A 84 -2.66 -8.22 -8.11
C VAL A 84 -4.12 -7.78 -7.98
N PRO A 85 -4.79 -8.08 -6.85
CA PRO A 85 -6.20 -7.77 -6.65
C PRO A 85 -6.39 -6.26 -6.41
N LEU A 86 -6.72 -5.51 -7.46
CA LEU A 86 -6.92 -4.06 -7.40
C LEU A 86 -7.79 -3.65 -6.20
N GLY A 87 -7.38 -2.56 -5.55
CA GLY A 87 -8.08 -1.96 -4.41
C GLY A 87 -7.78 -2.62 -3.06
N ASN A 88 -7.04 -3.74 -3.02
CA ASN A 88 -6.62 -4.34 -1.75
C ASN A 88 -5.79 -3.33 -0.94
N THR A 89 -6.10 -3.18 0.35
CA THR A 89 -5.43 -2.19 1.20
C THR A 89 -4.03 -2.63 1.66
N GLY A 90 -3.67 -3.90 1.49
CA GLY A 90 -2.36 -4.43 1.88
C GLY A 90 -2.20 -4.77 3.36
N ARG A 91 -3.20 -4.46 4.21
CA ARG A 91 -3.18 -4.78 5.64
C ARG A 91 -3.15 -6.29 5.91
N ALA A 92 -2.58 -6.69 7.04
CA ALA A 92 -2.51 -8.11 7.45
C ALA A 92 -3.85 -8.67 7.95
N ASN A 93 -4.85 -7.81 8.20
CA ASN A 93 -6.19 -8.21 8.58
C ASN A 93 -7.11 -8.56 7.40
N VAL A 94 -6.66 -8.36 6.16
CA VAL A 94 -7.38 -8.73 4.93
C VAL A 94 -6.62 -9.80 4.13
N SER A 95 -7.37 -10.66 3.43
CA SER A 95 -6.78 -11.68 2.55
C SER A 95 -5.96 -11.06 1.42
N ALA A 96 -4.89 -11.74 1.02
CA ALA A 96 -3.94 -11.25 0.02
C ALA A 96 -4.45 -11.20 -1.41
N ILE A 97 -5.42 -12.04 -1.70
CA ILE A 97 -6.01 -12.21 -3.01
C ILE A 97 -7.40 -11.59 -3.10
N LYS A 98 -7.87 -10.92 -2.03
CA LYS A 98 -9.21 -10.32 -1.98
C LYS A 98 -9.23 -9.02 -2.81
N PRO A 99 -10.00 -8.95 -3.92
CA PRO A 99 -10.29 -7.69 -4.58
C PRO A 99 -11.14 -6.81 -3.68
N MET A 100 -10.94 -5.50 -3.74
CA MET A 100 -11.67 -4.54 -2.91
C MET A 100 -12.03 -3.31 -3.77
N PRO A 101 -13.11 -2.57 -3.43
CA PRO A 101 -13.42 -1.33 -4.13
C PRO A 101 -12.27 -0.33 -4.04
N ILE A 102 -11.94 0.32 -5.15
CA ILE A 102 -11.00 1.43 -5.18
C ILE A 102 -11.71 2.68 -4.63
N PRO A 103 -11.12 3.43 -3.69
CA PRO A 103 -11.66 4.71 -3.24
C PRO A 103 -11.94 5.64 -4.43
N ALA A 104 -13.09 6.32 -4.42
CA ALA A 104 -13.58 7.08 -5.58
C ALA A 104 -12.59 8.15 -6.07
N ASP A 105 -11.85 8.76 -5.14
CA ASP A 105 -10.84 9.77 -5.42
C ASP A 105 -9.54 9.19 -6.04
N LEU A 106 -9.30 7.88 -5.88
CA LEU A 106 -8.19 7.16 -6.51
C LEU A 106 -8.56 6.53 -7.86
N ALA A 107 -9.85 6.27 -8.11
CA ALA A 107 -10.34 5.61 -9.33
C ALA A 107 -9.82 6.29 -10.63
N ARG A 108 -9.80 7.63 -10.64
CA ARG A 108 -9.32 8.46 -11.75
C ARG A 108 -7.91 8.14 -12.26
N TYR A 109 -7.06 7.51 -11.43
CA TYR A 109 -5.69 7.15 -11.82
C TYR A 109 -5.62 5.80 -12.56
N PHE A 110 -6.68 5.00 -12.52
CA PHE A 110 -6.77 3.69 -13.16
C PHE A 110 -7.59 3.73 -14.46
N ASP A 111 -8.50 4.69 -14.61
CA ASP A 111 -9.36 4.83 -15.79
C ASP A 111 -8.60 5.17 -17.08
N ARG A 112 -7.39 5.72 -16.96
CA ARG A 112 -6.50 6.05 -18.09
C ARG A 112 -5.68 4.87 -18.63
N ILE A 113 -5.92 3.65 -18.13
CA ILE A 113 -5.16 2.43 -18.47
C ILE A 113 -6.04 1.44 -19.27
N ARG A 114 -7.05 1.93 -19.98
CA ARG A 114 -7.75 1.15 -21.02
C ARG A 114 -7.10 1.36 -22.37
#